data_AF-A0A380P2W8-F1
#
_entry.id   AF-A0A380P2W8-F1
#
_cell.length_a   1.000
_cell.length_b   1.000
_cell.length_c   1.000
_cell.angle_alpha   90.00
_cell.angle_beta   90.00
_cell.angle_gamma   90.00
#
_symmetry.space_group_name_H-M   'P 1'
#
loop_
_entity.id
_entity.type
_entity.pdbx_description
1 polymer ?
#
loop_
_entity_poly.entity_id
_entity_poly.type
_entity_poly.pdbx_seq_one_letter_code
_entity_poly.pdbx_strand_id
1 'polypeptide(L)'
;MSLHEFLLRHNVPGISQVDTRALTRHLRETGSQKASIVDYPDDHAFDQLRALVLTNQEVQQTSTPRAYVNPGRGANIVVIDFGLKNGICVC
;
A
#
# COMPACT_ATOMS: atom_id res chain seq x y z
N MET A 1 -10.94 -10.99 -16.17
CA MET A 1 -10.09 -11.15 -14.98
C MET A 1 -10.88 -10.65 -13.78
N SER A 2 -11.13 -11.51 -12.80
CA SER A 2 -11.80 -11.14 -11.55
C SER A 2 -10.83 -10.47 -10.57
N LEU A 3 -11.35 -9.83 -9.51
CA LEU A 3 -10.52 -9.28 -8.43
C LEU A 3 -9.69 -10.38 -7.76
N HIS A 4 -10.26 -11.56 -7.55
CA HIS A 4 -9.57 -12.70 -6.96
C HIS A 4 -8.37 -13.14 -7.81
N GLU A 5 -8.57 -13.29 -9.13
CA GLU A 5 -7.50 -13.63 -10.06
C GLU A 5 -6.39 -12.57 -10.12
N PHE A 6 -6.77 -11.29 -10.02
CA PHE A 6 -5.81 -10.18 -9.99
C PHE A 6 -4.93 -10.23 -8.73
N LEU A 7 -5.53 -10.41 -7.55
CA LEU A 7 -4.80 -10.48 -6.27
C LEU A 7 -3.83 -11.67 -6.25
N LEU A 8 -4.27 -12.84 -6.73
CA LEU A 8 -3.41 -14.02 -6.85
C LEU A 8 -2.23 -13.77 -7.81
N ARG A 9 -2.48 -13.13 -8.96
CA ARG A 9 -1.42 -12.80 -9.94
C ARG A 9 -0.36 -11.86 -9.37
N HIS A 10 -0.77 -10.90 -8.54
CA HIS A 10 0.14 -9.90 -7.95
C HIS A 10 0.69 -10.31 -6.58
N ASN A 11 0.40 -11.53 -6.11
CA ASN A 11 0.81 -12.02 -4.80
C ASN A 11 0.39 -11.10 -3.64
N VAL A 12 -0.84 -10.56 -3.72
CA VAL A 12 -1.41 -9.66 -2.71
C VAL A 12 -2.41 -10.44 -1.84
N PRO A 13 -2.18 -10.57 -0.53
CA PRO A 13 -3.13 -11.22 0.37
C PRO A 13 -4.40 -10.40 0.52
N GLY A 14 -5.54 -11.08 0.65
CA GLY A 14 -6.84 -10.46 0.87
C GLY A 14 -7.75 -11.34 1.72
N ILE A 15 -8.54 -10.72 2.58
CA ILE A 15 -9.54 -11.37 3.42
C ILE A 15 -10.92 -10.79 3.12
N SER A 16 -11.96 -11.61 3.24
CA SER A 16 -13.35 -11.20 3.04
C SER A 16 -14.22 -11.74 4.17
N GLN A 17 -15.48 -11.30 4.25
CA GLN A 17 -16.43 -11.69 5.31
C GLN A 17 -16.02 -11.26 6.73
N VAL A 18 -15.28 -10.16 6.83
CA VAL A 18 -14.93 -9.51 8.11
C VAL A 18 -15.81 -8.30 8.37
N ASP A 19 -16.13 -8.02 9.64
CA ASP A 19 -16.86 -6.80 10.02
C ASP A 19 -15.91 -5.59 9.96
N THR A 20 -15.81 -5.01 8.76
CA THR A 20 -15.00 -3.80 8.52
C THR A 20 -15.54 -2.58 9.25
N ARG A 21 -16.83 -2.56 9.65
CA ARG A 21 -17.42 -1.46 10.41
C ARG A 21 -16.94 -1.48 11.85
N ALA A 22 -16.91 -2.65 12.48
CA ALA A 22 -16.33 -2.82 13.81
C ALA A 22 -14.84 -2.46 13.82
N LEU A 23 -14.08 -2.94 12.82
CA LEU A 23 -12.65 -2.62 12.67
C LEU A 23 -12.41 -1.11 12.52
N THR A 24 -13.22 -0.45 11.68
CA THR A 24 -13.09 1.01 11.46
C THR A 24 -13.38 1.80 12.73
N ARG A 25 -14.39 1.42 13.51
CA ARG A 25 -14.70 2.07 14.80
C ARG A 25 -13.54 1.91 15.78
N HIS A 26 -13.01 0.69 15.90
CA HIS A 26 -11.87 0.40 16.75
C HIS A 26 -10.63 1.25 16.40
N LEU A 27 -10.27 1.35 15.11
CA LEU A 27 -9.13 2.16 14.64
C LEU A 27 -9.35 3.67 14.85
N ARG A 28 -10.60 4.15 14.80
CA ARG A 28 -10.91 5.56 15.11
C ARG A 28 -10.71 5.90 16.58
N GLU A 29 -11.01 4.96 17.47
CA GLU A 29 -10.89 5.15 18.93
C GLU A 29 -9.45 4.95 19.43
N THR A 30 -8.72 4.00 18.84
CA THR A 30 -7.38 3.57 19.29
C THR A 30 -6.23 4.09 18.46
N GLY A 31 -6.51 4.68 17.28
CA GLY A 31 -5.51 5.12 16.33
C GLY A 31 -5.02 4.00 15.39
N SER A 32 -4.05 4.34 14.55
CA SER A 32 -3.44 3.41 13.60
C SER A 32 -2.62 2.35 14.32
N GLN A 33 -2.83 1.08 13.96
CA GLN A 33 -2.16 -0.08 14.56
C GLN A 33 -1.49 -0.93 13.50
N LYS A 34 -0.39 -1.62 13.87
CA LYS A 34 0.23 -2.65 13.04
C LYS A 34 -0.68 -3.89 13.04
N ALA A 35 -0.87 -4.48 11.87
CA ALA A 35 -1.65 -5.71 11.70
C ALA A 35 -0.99 -6.61 10.65
N SER A 36 -1.29 -7.91 10.71
CA SER A 36 -0.88 -8.89 9.72
C SER A 36 -2.06 -9.80 9.37
N ILE A 37 -2.09 -10.29 8.13
CA ILE A 37 -3.05 -11.29 7.67
C ILE A 37 -2.31 -12.63 7.66
N VAL A 38 -2.80 -13.59 8.44
CA VAL A 38 -2.24 -14.94 8.56
C VAL A 38 -3.36 -15.97 8.55
N ASP A 39 -3.07 -17.19 8.07
CA ASP A 39 -4.05 -18.28 8.06
C ASP A 39 -4.32 -18.81 9.47
N TYR A 40 -3.28 -18.84 10.32
CA TYR A 40 -3.35 -19.33 11.70
C TYR A 40 -2.69 -18.33 12.66
N PRO A 41 -3.37 -17.88 13.72
CA PRO A 41 -2.81 -16.98 14.71
C PRO A 41 -2.00 -17.77 15.74
N ASP A 42 -0.74 -18.09 15.41
CA ASP A 42 0.21 -18.72 16.34
C ASP A 42 1.11 -17.68 17.05
N ASP A 43 1.80 -18.11 18.11
CA ASP A 43 2.70 -17.24 18.88
C ASP A 43 3.79 -16.61 18.01
N HIS A 44 4.24 -17.34 16.98
CA HIS A 44 5.25 -16.88 16.05
C HIS A 44 4.76 -15.71 15.18
N ALA A 45 3.51 -15.75 14.71
CA ALA A 45 2.89 -14.65 13.98
C ALA A 45 2.78 -13.38 14.83
N PHE A 46 2.47 -13.51 16.12
CA PHE A 46 2.46 -12.39 17.05
C PHE A 46 3.86 -11.83 17.31
N ASP A 47 4.86 -12.69 17.43
CA ASP A 47 6.26 -12.26 17.56
C ASP A 47 6.75 -11.51 16.33
N GLN A 48 6.42 -11.99 15.13
CA GLN A 48 6.72 -11.29 13.87
C GLN A 48 6.06 -9.91 13.82
N LEU A 49 4.78 -9.81 14.20
CA LEU A 49 4.06 -8.53 14.20
C LEU A 49 4.68 -7.53 15.19
N ARG A 50 5.08 -8.01 16.38
CA ARG A 50 5.76 -7.20 17.39
C ARG A 50 7.14 -6.74 16.91
N ALA A 51 7.91 -7.65 16.33
CA ALA A 51 9.24 -7.38 15.80
C ALA A 51 9.24 -6.54 14.50
N LEU A 52 8.11 -6.43 13.81
CA LEU A 52 8.01 -5.69 12.55
C LEU A 52 8.35 -4.20 12.76
N VAL A 53 9.49 -3.81 12.19
CA VAL A 53 9.89 -2.42 12.01
C VAL A 53 9.46 -1.99 10.63
N LEU A 54 8.51 -1.05 10.56
CA LEU A 54 8.14 -0.43 9.30
C LEU A 54 9.29 0.47 8.87
N THR A 55 9.71 0.33 7.61
CA THR A 55 10.67 1.26 7.01
C THR A 55 10.04 2.64 6.91
N ASN A 56 10.87 3.68 6.99
CA ASN A 56 10.50 5.08 6.73
C ASN A 56 11.03 5.55 5.35
N GLN A 57 11.44 4.61 4.49
CA GLN A 57 12.03 4.87 3.18
C GLN A 57 11.07 4.53 2.02
N GLU A 58 9.77 4.70 2.22
CA GLU A 58 8.75 4.38 1.21
C GLU A 58 8.89 5.22 -0.05
N VAL A 59 9.32 6.48 0.10
CA VAL A 59 9.60 7.38 -1.04
C VAL A 59 10.70 6.78 -1.93
N GLN A 60 11.79 6.30 -1.34
CA GLN A 60 12.90 5.70 -2.09
C GLN A 60 12.49 4.41 -2.81
N GLN A 61 11.58 3.64 -2.21
CA GLN A 61 11.09 2.37 -2.77
C GLN A 61 10.08 2.58 -3.92
N THR A 62 9.44 3.74 -3.99
CA THR A 62 8.34 4.00 -4.94
C THR A 62 8.68 5.05 -6.00
N SER A 63 9.74 5.84 -5.80
CA SER A 63 10.21 6.83 -6.78
C SER A 63 10.85 6.18 -8.01
N THR A 64 10.67 6.79 -9.19
CA THR A 64 11.38 6.38 -10.41
C THR A 64 12.90 6.51 -10.24
N PRO A 65 13.69 5.48 -10.61
CA PRO A 65 15.15 5.53 -10.51
C PRO A 65 15.77 6.46 -11.56
N ARG A 66 15.03 6.83 -12.61
CA ARG A 66 15.49 7.68 -13.70
C ARG A 66 14.41 8.65 -14.15
N ALA A 67 14.82 9.86 -14.50
CA ALA A 67 13.94 10.84 -15.12
C ALA A 67 13.43 10.32 -16.48
N TYR A 68 12.16 10.55 -16.77
CA TYR A 68 11.52 10.24 -18.04
C TYR A 68 10.61 11.39 -18.47
N VAL A 69 10.35 11.48 -19.77
CA VAL A 69 9.45 12.51 -20.32
C VAL A 69 8.03 11.97 -20.35
N ASN A 70 7.09 12.75 -19.83
CA ASN A 70 5.67 12.49 -20.01
C ASN A 70 5.10 13.46 -21.06
N PRO A 71 4.67 12.98 -22.24
CA PRO A 71 4.22 13.85 -23.32
C PRO A 71 2.92 14.57 -22.93
N GLY A 72 2.91 15.90 -23.04
CA GLY A 72 1.76 16.76 -22.77
C GLY A 72 1.77 18.02 -23.64
N ARG A 73 0.64 18.73 -23.68
CA ARG A 73 0.54 20.05 -24.32
C ARG A 73 0.49 21.12 -23.25
N GLY A 74 1.16 22.26 -23.48
CA GLY A 74 1.15 23.39 -22.55
C GLY A 74 2.53 23.71 -22.00
N ALA A 75 2.59 24.15 -20.75
CA ALA A 75 3.84 24.56 -20.11
C ALA A 75 4.74 23.36 -19.78
N ASN A 76 6.06 23.60 -19.86
CA ASN A 76 7.06 22.62 -19.41
C ASN A 76 7.16 22.67 -17.88
N ILE A 77 6.83 21.55 -17.23
CA ILE A 77 6.85 21.41 -15.76
C ILE A 77 7.80 20.26 -15.40
N VAL A 78 8.60 20.46 -14.36
CA VAL A 78 9.38 19.39 -13.73
C VAL A 78 8.60 18.87 -12.54
N VAL A 79 8.39 17.56 -12.50
CA VAL A 79 7.73 16.87 -11.39
C VAL A 79 8.77 16.03 -10.66
N ILE A 80 8.85 16.21 -9.33
CA ILE A 80 9.67 15.37 -8.47
C ILE A 80 8.81 14.19 -8.01
N ASP A 81 9.27 12.98 -8.31
CA ASP A 81 8.54 11.75 -8.01
C ASP A 81 8.81 11.26 -6.58
N PHE A 82 7.77 11.30 -5.75
CA PHE A 82 7.76 10.73 -4.39
C PHE A 82 6.76 9.57 -4.24
N GLY A 83 6.50 8.83 -5.32
CA GLY A 83 5.38 7.88 -5.41
C GLY A 83 4.21 8.46 -6.20
N LEU A 84 4.53 9.09 -7.33
CA LEU A 84 3.60 9.73 -8.24
C LEU A 84 2.48 8.76 -8.66
N LYS A 85 1.23 9.24 -8.61
CA LYS A 85 0.08 8.51 -9.15
C LYS A 85 -0.16 8.93 -10.60
N ASN A 86 -0.49 7.96 -11.46
CA ASN A 86 -0.76 8.22 -12.88
C ASN A 86 -1.79 9.33 -13.10
N GLY A 87 -2.83 9.44 -12.27
CA GLY A 87 -3.84 10.49 -12.38
C GLY A 87 -3.33 11.93 -12.19
N ILE A 88 -2.16 12.14 -11.59
CA ILE A 88 -1.53 13.46 -11.43
C ILE A 88 -0.82 13.88 -12.73
N CYS A 89 -0.30 12.90 -13.45
CA CYS A 89 0.52 13.11 -14.65
C CYS A 89 -0.28 12.95 -15.95
N VAL A 90 -1.59 12.76 -15.87
CA VAL A 90 -2.49 12.78 -17.03
C VAL A 90 -2.99 14.22 -17.18
N CYS A 91 -2.50 14.90 -18.22
CA CYS A 91 -3.00 16.21 -18.66
C CYS A 91 -3.94 16.05 -19.85
#